data_AF-A0ABC8YNA5-F1
#
_entry.id   AF-A0ABC8YNA5-F1
#
_cell.length_a   1.000
_cell.length_b   1.000
_cell.length_c   1.000
_cell.angle_alpha   90.00
_cell.angle_beta   90.00
_cell.angle_gamma   90.00
#
_symmetry.space_group_name_H-M   'P 1'
#
loop_
_entity.id
_entity.type
_entity.pdbx_description
1 polymer ?
#
loop_
_entity_poly.entity_id
_entity_poly.type
_entity_poly.pdbx_seq_one_letter_code
_entity_poly.pdbx_strand_id
1 'polypeptide(L)'
;MPEEEHPVVASHAPGGATLPRTAMENDAAEEMQRQIKRPPEDDAKGSDAKRPKPPPSPTKWWEDKATTLLIGVRQEQATLYDPKRRSFHCCRGFERDVCEPAVFDHEEESTARIARPLDTIPDSKLDRLRLALNVIHVKVLASDVGFRPVRVYGTVLMRDGLDFKCIYLFQRDRDNCQVISSPGEMLALTGPNRGPFEATTFYFEINLKIRGEEQIMDRIFCRSLIGQDYPLDQWTKKKEISSWLSILW
;
A
#
# COMPACT_ATOMS: atom_id res chain seq x y z
N MET A 1 -30.71 -29.55 62.29
CA MET A 1 -31.54 -30.51 61.53
C MET A 1 -30.98 -30.65 60.12
N PRO A 2 -30.09 -31.61 59.87
CA PRO A 2 -28.89 -31.98 60.66
C PRO A 2 -27.65 -32.03 59.72
N GLU A 3 -26.39 -32.30 60.07
CA GLU A 3 -25.64 -32.53 61.34
C GLU A 3 -24.51 -31.45 61.39
N GLU A 4 -23.71 -31.15 62.44
CA GLU A 4 -23.18 -31.91 63.60
C GLU A 4 -22.10 -32.96 63.19
N GLU A 5 -20.91 -33.19 63.80
CA GLU A 5 -20.19 -32.57 64.94
C GLU A 5 -18.61 -32.66 64.85
N HIS A 6 -17.88 -32.58 65.98
CA HIS A 6 -16.47 -32.14 66.19
C HIS A 6 -15.27 -33.13 65.94
N PRO A 7 -13.97 -32.69 66.06
CA PRO A 7 -12.75 -33.45 65.68
C PRO A 7 -11.79 -33.89 66.82
N VAL A 8 -10.90 -34.89 66.55
CA VAL A 8 -9.79 -35.40 67.42
C VAL A 8 -8.64 -35.90 66.48
N VAL A 9 -7.39 -35.41 66.48
CA VAL A 9 -6.19 -35.61 67.37
C VAL A 9 -5.53 -37.02 67.30
N ALA A 10 -4.18 -37.06 67.32
CA ALA A 10 -3.31 -38.11 66.76
C ALA A 10 -2.73 -39.17 67.74
N SER A 11 -2.07 -40.23 67.22
CA SER A 11 -1.19 -41.13 67.99
C SER A 11 -0.14 -41.92 67.17
N HIS A 12 1.11 -41.92 67.66
CA HIS A 12 2.27 -42.85 67.62
C HIS A 12 2.44 -44.05 66.62
N ALA A 13 3.72 -44.41 66.42
CA ALA A 13 4.29 -45.63 65.79
C ALA A 13 5.03 -46.49 66.89
N PRO A 14 6.04 -47.38 66.67
CA PRO A 14 6.62 -48.03 65.46
C PRO A 14 6.98 -49.56 65.62
N GLY A 15 7.65 -50.17 64.61
CA GLY A 15 8.46 -51.41 64.75
C GLY A 15 8.30 -52.43 63.59
N GLY A 16 9.30 -53.24 63.20
CA GLY A 16 10.73 -53.28 63.55
C GLY A 16 11.50 -54.49 62.91
N ALA A 17 12.82 -54.35 62.66
CA ALA A 17 13.89 -55.34 62.36
C ALA A 17 13.65 -56.50 61.33
N THR A 18 14.60 -56.93 60.49
CA THR A 18 15.94 -57.48 60.83
C THR A 18 16.90 -57.54 59.60
N LEU A 19 18.20 -57.72 59.85
CA LEU A 19 19.36 -57.82 58.91
C LEU A 19 19.67 -59.30 58.49
N PRO A 20 20.69 -59.68 57.65
CA PRO A 20 21.89 -58.94 57.20
C PRO A 20 22.32 -59.11 55.69
N ARG A 21 23.61 -58.82 55.42
CA ARG A 21 24.41 -58.86 54.17
C ARG A 21 24.56 -60.30 53.57
N THR A 22 25.06 -60.57 52.35
CA THR A 22 26.26 -60.04 51.62
C THR A 22 26.22 -60.08 50.08
N ALA A 23 27.20 -59.40 49.48
CA ALA A 23 27.47 -59.12 48.07
C ALA A 23 27.80 -60.30 47.11
N MET A 24 28.03 -59.91 45.84
CA MET A 24 28.57 -60.66 44.68
C MET A 24 27.59 -61.48 43.84
N GLU A 25 26.98 -60.84 42.84
CA GLU A 25 26.78 -61.41 41.49
C GLU A 25 26.60 -60.28 40.46
N ASN A 26 27.73 -59.84 39.89
CA ASN A 26 27.80 -58.84 38.81
C ASN A 26 27.94 -59.55 37.43
N ASP A 27 28.18 -58.75 36.38
CA ASP A 27 28.79 -59.09 35.09
C ASP A 27 27.84 -59.49 33.95
N ALA A 28 26.76 -60.24 34.19
CA ALA A 28 25.87 -60.67 33.08
C ALA A 28 25.01 -59.55 32.45
N ALA A 29 24.74 -58.45 33.17
CA ALA A 29 23.71 -57.47 32.78
C ALA A 29 24.25 -56.22 32.04
N GLU A 30 25.50 -55.81 32.27
CA GLU A 30 26.03 -54.56 31.70
C GLU A 30 26.44 -54.67 30.22
N GLU A 31 26.87 -55.85 29.75
CA GLU A 31 27.42 -55.98 28.40
C GLU A 31 26.35 -55.76 27.31
N MET A 32 25.12 -56.25 27.53
CA MET A 32 24.03 -56.10 26.55
C MET A 32 23.60 -54.63 26.35
N GLN A 33 23.74 -53.77 27.37
CA GLN A 33 23.44 -52.34 27.24
C GLN A 33 24.50 -51.56 26.44
N ARG A 34 25.75 -52.06 26.38
CA ARG A 34 26.83 -51.41 25.60
C ARG A 34 26.70 -51.62 24.09
N GLN A 35 26.02 -52.69 23.66
CA GLN A 35 25.88 -53.02 22.24
C GLN A 35 24.85 -52.15 21.49
N ILE A 36 23.93 -51.49 22.19
CA ILE A 36 22.92 -50.58 21.61
C ILE A 36 23.51 -49.19 21.27
N LYS A 37 24.78 -48.91 21.62
CA LYS A 37 25.49 -47.64 21.36
C LYS A 37 26.71 -47.78 20.44
N ARG A 38 26.52 -48.27 19.21
CA ARG A 38 27.45 -48.04 18.09
C ARG A 38 26.69 -47.75 16.79
N PRO A 39 26.81 -46.55 16.18
CA PRO A 39 26.50 -46.37 14.76
C PRO A 39 27.58 -47.06 13.90
N PRO A 40 27.29 -47.35 12.62
CA PRO A 40 28.32 -47.81 11.69
C PRO A 40 29.34 -46.70 11.38
N GLU A 41 30.57 -47.10 11.07
CA GLU A 41 31.59 -46.23 10.48
C GLU A 41 31.35 -46.20 8.96
N ASP A 42 31.05 -45.01 8.42
CA ASP A 42 30.85 -44.78 6.98
C ASP A 42 31.94 -43.80 6.47
N ASP A 43 32.51 -44.09 5.31
CA ASP A 43 33.74 -43.44 4.83
C ASP A 43 33.60 -41.95 4.51
N ALA A 44 34.66 -41.20 4.82
CA ALA A 44 34.70 -39.75 4.64
C ALA A 44 34.75 -39.33 3.15
N LYS A 45 33.61 -38.89 2.61
CA LYS A 45 33.56 -37.94 1.49
C LYS A 45 32.91 -36.64 1.92
N GLY A 46 33.72 -35.58 1.96
CA GLY A 46 33.30 -34.27 2.44
C GLY A 46 32.18 -33.66 1.60
N SER A 47 31.11 -33.22 2.27
CA SER A 47 30.19 -32.22 1.73
C SER A 47 30.21 -31.02 2.66
N ASP A 48 30.38 -29.81 2.11
CA ASP A 48 30.49 -28.58 2.87
C ASP A 48 29.09 -28.15 3.35
N ALA A 49 28.68 -28.70 4.49
CA ALA A 49 27.36 -28.57 5.07
C ALA A 49 27.13 -27.13 5.58
N LYS A 50 26.74 -26.24 4.65
CA LYS A 50 26.36 -24.85 4.91
C LYS A 50 25.47 -24.77 6.15
N ARG A 51 26.02 -24.20 7.24
CA ARG A 51 25.29 -23.90 8.47
C ARG A 51 23.92 -23.33 8.12
N PRO A 52 22.80 -23.83 8.69
CA PRO A 52 21.48 -23.26 8.47
C PRO A 52 21.52 -21.75 8.67
N LYS A 53 21.03 -20.99 7.69
CA LYS A 53 20.88 -19.54 7.86
C LYS A 53 20.04 -19.31 9.13
N PRO A 54 20.41 -18.35 10.01
CA PRO A 54 19.55 -18.02 11.14
C PRO A 54 18.16 -17.65 10.62
N PRO A 55 17.08 -17.93 11.38
CA PRO A 55 15.75 -17.47 11.01
C PRO A 55 15.78 -15.94 10.79
N PRO A 56 14.99 -15.41 9.84
CA PRO A 56 14.92 -13.97 9.63
C PRO A 56 14.58 -13.27 10.95
N SER A 57 15.22 -12.11 11.20
CA SER A 57 15.06 -11.40 12.47
C SER A 57 13.57 -11.23 12.81
N PRO A 58 13.11 -11.65 14.01
CA PRO A 58 11.70 -11.53 14.38
C PRO A 58 11.14 -10.12 14.22
N THR A 59 12.00 -9.09 14.38
CA THR A 59 11.67 -7.68 14.13
C THR A 59 11.19 -7.46 12.70
N LYS A 60 12.00 -7.86 11.72
CA LYS A 60 11.70 -7.60 10.31
C LYS A 60 10.41 -8.27 9.84
N TRP A 61 10.12 -9.48 10.33
CA TRP A 61 8.89 -10.18 9.92
C TRP A 61 7.61 -9.46 10.40
N TRP A 62 7.60 -8.86 11.59
CA TRP A 62 6.43 -8.07 12.02
C TRP A 62 6.37 -6.72 11.28
N GLU A 63 7.52 -6.10 10.97
CA GLU A 63 7.61 -4.88 10.17
C GLU A 63 7.03 -5.09 8.76
N ASP A 64 7.51 -6.11 8.03
CA ASP A 64 7.04 -6.49 6.68
C ASP A 64 5.52 -6.79 6.69
N LYS A 65 5.03 -7.47 7.74
CA LYS A 65 3.60 -7.80 7.90
C LYS A 65 2.73 -6.59 8.24
N ALA A 66 3.18 -5.71 9.13
CA ALA A 66 2.48 -4.49 9.50
C ALA A 66 2.37 -3.53 8.30
N THR A 67 3.48 -3.36 7.57
CA THR A 67 3.56 -2.60 6.31
C THR A 67 2.56 -3.15 5.28
N THR A 68 2.52 -4.47 5.09
CA THR A 68 1.55 -5.12 4.18
C THR A 68 0.09 -4.83 4.54
N LEU A 69 -0.26 -4.89 5.84
CA LEU A 69 -1.61 -4.58 6.32
C LEU A 69 -1.96 -3.10 6.17
N LEU A 70 -1.02 -2.20 6.45
CA LEU A 70 -1.21 -0.75 6.29
C LEU A 70 -1.46 -0.35 4.82
N ILE A 71 -0.78 -0.99 3.86
CA ILE A 71 -1.05 -0.77 2.43
C ILE A 71 -2.45 -1.26 2.07
N GLY A 72 -2.87 -2.42 2.58
CA GLY A 72 -4.24 -2.93 2.39
C GLY A 72 -5.29 -1.92 2.87
N VAL A 73 -5.17 -1.43 4.10
CA VAL A 73 -6.07 -0.41 4.68
C VAL A 73 -6.05 0.89 3.86
N ARG A 74 -4.89 1.37 3.40
CA ARG A 74 -4.80 2.57 2.56
C ARG A 74 -5.41 2.36 1.17
N GLN A 75 -5.24 1.18 0.57
CA GLN A 75 -5.85 0.81 -0.71
C GLN A 75 -7.38 0.69 -0.58
N GLU A 76 -7.89 0.14 0.52
CA GLU A 76 -9.33 0.13 0.84
C GLU A 76 -9.88 1.56 1.02
N GLN A 77 -9.20 2.42 1.80
CA GLN A 77 -9.59 3.83 1.98
C GLN A 77 -9.57 4.65 0.68
N ALA A 78 -8.68 4.32 -0.25
CA ALA A 78 -8.61 4.93 -1.57
C ALA A 78 -9.57 4.29 -2.59
N THR A 79 -10.16 3.14 -2.28
CA THR A 79 -11.05 2.38 -3.16
C THR A 79 -12.50 2.69 -2.84
N LEU A 80 -13.24 3.16 -3.85
CA LEU A 80 -14.63 3.57 -3.70
C LEU A 80 -15.48 2.94 -4.80
N TYR A 81 -16.77 2.75 -4.51
CA TYR A 81 -17.73 2.20 -5.46
C TYR A 81 -18.16 3.26 -6.47
N ASP A 82 -17.85 3.05 -7.75
CA ASP A 82 -18.34 3.86 -8.87
C ASP A 82 -19.74 3.35 -9.28
N PRO A 83 -20.83 4.13 -9.08
CA PRO A 83 -22.18 3.65 -9.37
C PRO A 83 -22.48 3.50 -10.87
N LYS A 84 -21.72 4.17 -11.74
CA LYS A 84 -21.88 4.12 -13.20
C LYS A 84 -21.16 2.89 -13.76
N ARG A 85 -19.94 2.64 -13.29
CA ARG A 85 -19.13 1.44 -13.63
C ARG A 85 -19.51 0.21 -12.79
N ARG A 86 -20.43 0.36 -11.84
CA ARG A 86 -21.00 -0.66 -10.94
C ARG A 86 -19.96 -1.51 -10.21
N SER A 87 -18.78 -0.95 -9.97
CA SER A 87 -17.62 -1.68 -9.44
C SER A 87 -16.74 -0.78 -8.57
N PHE A 88 -15.93 -1.41 -7.73
CA PHE A 88 -14.99 -0.72 -6.85
C PHE A 88 -13.71 -0.35 -7.61
N HIS A 89 -13.26 0.89 -7.48
CA HIS A 89 -12.05 1.40 -8.14
C HIS A 89 -11.16 2.17 -7.18
N CYS A 90 -9.87 1.84 -7.17
CA CYS A 90 -8.86 2.62 -6.47
C CYS A 90 -8.71 4.00 -7.16
N CYS A 91 -8.81 5.06 -6.36
CA CYS A 91 -8.82 6.45 -6.82
C CYS A 91 -7.58 7.24 -6.36
N ARG A 92 -6.52 6.53 -5.94
CA ARG A 92 -5.17 7.04 -5.69
C ARG A 92 -4.17 6.11 -6.36
N GLY A 93 -3.06 6.64 -6.86
CA GLY A 93 -1.92 5.85 -7.29
C GLY A 93 -1.22 5.20 -6.09
N PHE A 94 -0.73 3.97 -6.28
CA PHE A 94 0.06 3.23 -5.30
C PHE A 94 1.24 2.58 -6.02
N GLU A 95 2.32 3.34 -6.24
CA GLU A 95 3.52 2.80 -6.91
C GLU A 95 4.56 2.36 -5.87
N ARG A 96 4.73 1.05 -5.75
CA ARG A 96 5.63 0.39 -4.79
C ARG A 96 7.10 0.49 -5.18
N ASP A 97 7.39 0.62 -6.47
CA ASP A 97 8.76 0.70 -6.98
C ASP A 97 9.36 2.12 -6.84
N VAL A 98 8.52 3.13 -6.53
CA VAL A 98 8.92 4.55 -6.35
C VAL A 98 8.76 5.01 -4.91
N CYS A 99 7.78 4.52 -4.15
CA CYS A 99 7.56 4.91 -2.75
C CYS A 99 7.06 3.74 -1.89
N GLU A 100 7.28 3.79 -0.57
CA GLU A 100 6.68 2.84 0.38
C GLU A 100 5.24 3.28 0.72
N PRO A 101 4.19 2.67 0.13
CA PRO A 101 2.85 3.23 0.19
C PRO A 101 2.18 3.06 1.55
N ALA A 102 2.76 2.30 2.49
CA ALA A 102 2.31 2.21 3.88
C ALA A 102 2.50 3.52 4.66
N VAL A 103 3.51 4.32 4.30
CA VAL A 103 3.86 5.58 5.01
C VAL A 103 3.80 6.81 4.12
N PHE A 104 4.02 6.69 2.81
CA PHE A 104 4.03 7.81 1.84
C PHE A 104 2.86 8.79 2.02
N ASP A 105 3.14 10.09 2.02
CA ASP A 105 2.09 11.11 2.04
C ASP A 105 1.55 11.30 0.62
N HIS A 106 0.27 10.93 0.44
CA HIS A 106 -0.40 10.99 -0.87
C HIS A 106 -0.96 12.39 -1.18
N GLU A 107 -0.92 13.34 -0.24
CA GLU A 107 -1.31 14.73 -0.46
C GLU A 107 -0.10 15.65 -0.69
N GLU A 108 1.12 15.25 -0.30
CA GLU A 108 2.32 16.09 -0.39
C GLU A 108 2.57 16.60 -1.83
N GLU A 109 2.74 17.91 -1.97
CA GLU A 109 3.03 18.56 -3.24
C GLU A 109 4.51 18.39 -3.62
N SER A 110 4.77 18.05 -4.89
CA SER A 110 6.15 17.91 -5.36
C SER A 110 6.84 19.27 -5.47
N THR A 111 7.86 19.49 -4.64
CA THR A 111 8.75 20.67 -4.72
C THR A 111 10.00 20.41 -5.56
N ALA A 112 10.09 19.24 -6.22
CA ALA A 112 11.27 18.78 -6.93
C ALA A 112 11.59 19.66 -8.15
N ARG A 113 12.72 20.38 -8.11
CA ARG A 113 13.14 21.19 -9.26
C ARG A 113 13.90 20.34 -10.26
N ILE A 114 13.32 20.13 -11.45
CA ILE A 114 14.03 19.58 -12.62
C ILE A 114 14.97 20.68 -13.18
N ALA A 115 15.94 21.09 -12.36
CA ALA A 115 16.86 22.17 -12.62
C ALA A 115 18.14 21.65 -13.30
N ARG A 116 18.00 21.21 -14.55
CA ARG A 116 19.11 21.19 -15.50
C ARG A 116 18.77 22.13 -16.65
N PRO A 117 19.53 23.22 -16.88
CA PRO A 117 19.43 23.97 -18.12
C PRO A 117 19.65 23.01 -19.30
N LEU A 118 18.78 23.07 -20.32
CA LEU A 118 18.68 22.03 -21.36
C LEU A 118 20.00 21.88 -22.15
N ASP A 119 20.75 22.97 -22.26
CA ASP A 119 22.09 23.13 -22.82
C ASP A 119 23.22 22.44 -22.01
N THR A 120 23.01 22.14 -20.74
CA THR A 120 24.00 21.44 -19.88
C THR A 120 23.94 19.92 -20.00
N ILE A 121 23.10 19.40 -20.90
CA ILE A 121 22.77 17.98 -20.97
C ILE A 121 23.28 17.39 -22.30
N PRO A 122 24.15 16.36 -22.27
CA PRO A 122 24.67 15.76 -23.50
C PRO A 122 23.54 15.23 -24.41
N ASP A 123 23.71 15.37 -25.73
CA ASP A 123 22.71 14.97 -26.74
C ASP A 123 22.26 13.51 -26.58
N SER A 124 23.18 12.62 -26.21
CA SER A 124 22.91 11.20 -25.92
C SER A 124 21.99 10.94 -24.71
N LYS A 125 21.64 11.98 -23.96
CA LYS A 125 20.61 11.98 -22.91
C LYS A 125 19.41 12.86 -23.27
N LEU A 126 19.53 13.76 -24.25
CA LEU A 126 18.44 14.64 -24.69
C LEU A 126 17.25 13.82 -25.25
N ASP A 127 17.51 12.67 -25.88
CA ASP A 127 16.49 11.70 -26.31
C ASP A 127 15.54 11.30 -25.17
N ARG A 128 16.05 11.15 -23.93
CA ARG A 128 15.26 10.78 -22.73
C ARG A 128 14.50 11.95 -22.12
N LEU A 129 14.90 13.16 -22.46
CA LEU A 129 14.32 14.41 -21.95
C LEU A 129 13.26 15.01 -22.88
N ARG A 130 12.92 14.32 -23.99
CA ARG A 130 11.81 14.70 -24.88
C ARG A 130 10.42 14.53 -24.25
N LEU A 131 10.33 14.09 -22.99
CA LEU A 131 9.10 13.79 -22.27
C LEU A 131 8.37 15.03 -21.73
N ALA A 132 7.98 15.95 -22.62
CA ALA A 132 7.17 17.12 -22.31
C ALA A 132 5.65 16.79 -22.29
N LEU A 133 5.22 15.94 -21.36
CA LEU A 133 3.80 15.60 -21.17
C LEU A 133 3.01 16.82 -20.65
N ASN A 134 2.28 17.49 -21.54
CA ASN A 134 1.50 18.69 -21.23
C ASN A 134 -0.01 18.41 -21.29
N VAL A 135 -0.73 18.68 -20.19
CA VAL A 135 -2.20 18.66 -20.17
C VAL A 135 -2.73 20.00 -20.66
N ILE A 136 -3.13 20.05 -21.93
CA ILE A 136 -3.57 21.28 -22.60
C ILE A 136 -4.90 21.80 -22.03
N HIS A 137 -5.86 20.90 -21.77
CA HIS A 137 -7.16 21.25 -21.18
C HIS A 137 -7.85 20.04 -20.54
N VAL A 138 -8.61 20.29 -19.47
CA VAL A 138 -9.61 19.37 -18.92
C VAL A 138 -10.98 20.02 -19.13
N LYS A 139 -11.95 19.29 -19.67
CA LYS A 139 -13.29 19.82 -20.00
C LYS A 139 -14.40 19.12 -19.25
N VAL A 140 -15.40 19.87 -18.82
CA VAL A 140 -16.63 19.35 -18.21
C VAL A 140 -17.67 19.16 -19.31
N LEU A 141 -17.83 17.92 -19.77
CA LEU A 141 -18.70 17.62 -20.93
C LEU A 141 -20.19 17.54 -20.57
N ALA A 142 -20.54 16.97 -19.41
CA ALA A 142 -21.93 16.77 -18.96
C ALA A 142 -22.03 16.64 -17.43
N SER A 143 -23.26 16.77 -16.89
CA SER A 143 -23.56 16.62 -15.47
C SER A 143 -25.04 16.26 -15.23
N ASP A 144 -25.31 15.24 -14.41
CA ASP A 144 -26.65 14.78 -14.02
C ASP A 144 -27.42 15.76 -13.12
N VAL A 145 -26.81 16.88 -12.74
CA VAL A 145 -27.50 17.99 -12.06
C VAL A 145 -28.25 18.89 -13.07
N GLY A 146 -28.13 18.59 -14.37
CA GLY A 146 -28.66 19.36 -15.48
C GLY A 146 -27.81 20.60 -15.78
N PHE A 147 -28.05 21.24 -16.93
CA PHE A 147 -27.36 22.49 -17.30
C PHE A 147 -27.98 23.70 -16.60
N ARG A 148 -27.66 23.80 -15.31
CA ARG A 148 -27.53 25.05 -14.56
C ARG A 148 -26.05 25.28 -14.27
N PRO A 149 -25.59 26.50 -13.95
CA PRO A 149 -24.19 26.73 -13.60
C PRO A 149 -23.76 25.89 -12.39
N VAL A 150 -22.92 24.87 -12.60
CA VAL A 150 -22.44 23.99 -11.53
C VAL A 150 -21.15 24.53 -10.94
N ARG A 151 -21.08 24.59 -9.61
CA ARG A 151 -19.91 25.03 -8.85
C ARG A 151 -19.00 23.83 -8.63
N VAL A 152 -17.94 23.72 -9.41
CA VAL A 152 -16.96 22.61 -9.37
C VAL A 152 -15.76 23.00 -8.52
N TYR A 153 -15.35 22.10 -7.63
CA TYR A 153 -14.14 22.23 -6.82
C TYR A 153 -13.46 20.87 -6.61
N GLY A 154 -12.30 20.86 -5.96
CA GLY A 154 -11.46 19.69 -5.75
C GLY A 154 -10.17 19.76 -6.56
N THR A 155 -9.65 18.60 -6.95
CA THR A 155 -8.30 18.49 -7.55
C THR A 155 -8.29 17.69 -8.85
N VAL A 156 -7.46 18.14 -9.79
CA VAL A 156 -6.84 17.30 -10.83
C VAL A 156 -5.33 17.44 -10.66
N LEU A 157 -4.63 16.31 -10.50
CA LEU A 157 -3.17 16.28 -10.35
C LEU A 157 -2.58 15.13 -11.18
N MET A 158 -1.29 15.23 -11.47
CA MET A 158 -0.50 14.13 -12.02
C MET A 158 0.61 13.71 -11.04
N ARG A 159 1.06 12.46 -11.18
CA ARG A 159 2.26 11.89 -10.54
C ARG A 159 3.14 11.27 -11.62
N ASP A 160 4.45 11.31 -11.39
CA ASP A 160 5.46 10.65 -12.20
C ASP A 160 6.46 9.87 -11.32
N GLY A 161 7.44 9.22 -11.96
CA GLY A 161 8.43 8.38 -11.28
C GLY A 161 9.57 9.13 -10.58
N LEU A 162 9.55 10.47 -10.45
CA LEU A 162 10.63 11.21 -9.78
C LEU A 162 10.52 11.12 -8.25
N ASP A 163 9.33 11.41 -7.73
CA ASP A 163 9.02 11.39 -6.30
C ASP A 163 7.59 10.92 -5.99
N PHE A 164 6.79 10.61 -7.02
CA PHE A 164 5.36 10.23 -6.93
C PHE A 164 4.45 11.25 -6.21
N LYS A 165 4.94 12.46 -5.92
CA LYS A 165 4.20 13.51 -5.20
C LYS A 165 3.21 14.23 -6.10
N CYS A 166 2.30 15.00 -5.49
CA CYS A 166 1.25 15.70 -6.21
C CYS A 166 1.84 16.82 -7.08
N ILE A 167 1.61 16.74 -8.40
CA ILE A 167 1.82 17.85 -9.34
C ILE A 167 0.43 18.37 -9.73
N TYR A 168 -0.05 19.40 -9.03
CA TYR A 168 -1.40 19.91 -9.27
C TYR A 168 -1.54 20.58 -10.64
N LEU A 169 -2.60 20.22 -11.36
CA LEU A 169 -3.00 20.81 -12.64
C LEU A 169 -4.24 21.71 -12.46
N PHE A 170 -5.11 21.35 -11.51
CA PHE A 170 -6.23 22.12 -11.03
C PHE A 170 -6.39 21.87 -9.53
N GLN A 171 -6.52 22.94 -8.74
CA GLN A 171 -6.77 22.88 -7.31
C GLN A 171 -7.72 24.03 -6.96
N ARG A 172 -8.88 23.72 -6.39
CA ARG A 172 -9.87 24.71 -5.93
C ARG A 172 -10.60 24.20 -4.69
N ASP A 173 -10.68 25.02 -3.67
CA ASP A 173 -11.46 24.75 -2.46
C ASP A 173 -12.95 25.00 -2.66
N ARG A 174 -13.77 24.51 -1.72
CA ARG A 174 -15.23 24.66 -1.74
C ARG A 174 -15.67 26.13 -1.84
N ASP A 175 -14.95 27.04 -1.22
CA ASP A 175 -15.29 28.46 -1.21
C ASP A 175 -14.70 29.22 -2.41
N ASN A 176 -13.79 28.58 -3.15
CA ASN A 176 -13.17 29.07 -4.39
C ASN A 176 -13.59 28.18 -5.59
N CYS A 177 -14.85 27.72 -5.64
CA CYS A 177 -15.36 26.92 -6.75
C CYS A 177 -15.19 27.64 -8.10
N GLN A 178 -14.81 26.91 -9.14
CA GLN A 178 -15.06 27.36 -10.51
C GLN A 178 -16.54 27.17 -10.85
N VAL A 179 -17.17 28.19 -11.44
CA VAL A 179 -18.51 28.05 -12.04
C VAL A 179 -18.33 27.52 -13.46
N ILE A 180 -19.05 26.44 -13.78
CA ILE A 180 -19.14 25.86 -15.13
C ILE A 180 -20.58 26.07 -15.62
N SER A 181 -20.77 26.85 -16.68
CA SER A 181 -22.08 27.31 -17.14
C SER A 181 -22.66 26.50 -18.30
N SER A 182 -21.82 25.91 -19.14
CA SER A 182 -22.19 25.24 -20.40
C SER A 182 -21.32 24.00 -20.69
N PRO A 183 -21.79 23.05 -21.53
CA PRO A 183 -21.04 21.83 -21.83
C PRO A 183 -19.78 22.12 -22.65
N GLY A 184 -18.67 21.49 -22.26
CA GLY A 184 -17.38 21.63 -22.95
C GLY A 184 -16.51 22.79 -22.44
N GLU A 185 -16.98 23.57 -21.45
CA GLU A 185 -16.16 24.52 -20.71
C GLU A 185 -14.94 23.83 -20.07
N MET A 186 -13.82 24.56 -20.04
CA MET A 186 -12.54 24.08 -19.52
C MET A 186 -12.41 24.40 -18.03
N LEU A 187 -11.81 23.49 -17.26
CA LEU A 187 -11.28 23.83 -15.95
C LEU A 187 -10.13 24.83 -16.12
N ALA A 188 -10.11 25.85 -15.27
CA ALA A 188 -9.05 26.85 -15.21
C ALA A 188 -7.81 26.25 -14.56
N LEU A 189 -7.02 25.53 -15.36
CA LEU A 189 -5.79 24.87 -14.93
C LEU A 189 -4.79 25.91 -14.40
N THR A 190 -4.12 25.59 -13.30
CA THR A 190 -3.10 26.45 -12.66
C THR A 190 -1.75 26.39 -13.36
N GLY A 191 -1.57 25.41 -14.26
CA GLY A 191 -0.26 24.95 -14.70
C GLY A 191 0.39 24.05 -13.64
N PRO A 192 1.21 23.06 -14.05
CA PRO A 192 1.97 22.25 -13.11
C PRO A 192 3.13 23.07 -12.51
N ASN A 193 3.38 22.90 -11.21
CA ASN A 193 4.44 23.60 -10.49
C ASN A 193 5.88 23.23 -10.96
N ARG A 194 6.02 22.08 -11.62
CA ARG A 194 7.23 21.58 -12.28
C ARG A 194 6.87 20.84 -13.57
N GLY A 195 7.84 20.68 -14.47
CA GLY A 195 7.68 19.74 -15.58
C GLY A 195 7.53 18.29 -15.09
N PRO A 196 6.89 17.42 -15.90
CA PRO A 196 6.94 15.98 -15.68
C PRO A 196 8.37 15.45 -15.86
N PHE A 197 8.68 14.35 -15.17
CA PHE A 197 9.93 13.61 -15.30
C PHE A 197 9.79 12.36 -16.19
N GLU A 198 10.91 11.74 -16.57
CA GLU A 198 10.93 10.45 -17.29
C GLU A 198 10.26 9.35 -16.44
N ALA A 199 9.19 8.74 -16.95
CA ALA A 199 8.41 7.73 -16.23
C ALA A 199 7.83 6.68 -17.19
N THR A 200 7.78 5.42 -16.75
CA THR A 200 7.14 4.31 -17.49
C THR A 200 5.63 4.52 -17.62
N THR A 201 5.00 5.05 -16.57
CA THR A 201 3.56 5.34 -16.51
C THR A 201 3.36 6.65 -15.75
N PHE A 202 2.55 7.54 -16.32
CA PHE A 202 2.07 8.75 -15.64
C PHE A 202 0.70 8.49 -15.04
N TYR A 203 0.48 8.93 -13.81
CA TYR A 203 -0.80 8.73 -13.11
C TYR A 203 -1.54 10.04 -12.96
N PHE A 204 -2.77 10.10 -13.44
CA PHE A 204 -3.68 11.22 -13.23
C PHE A 204 -4.69 10.87 -12.16
N GLU A 205 -4.75 11.67 -11.10
CA GLU A 205 -5.78 11.59 -10.06
C GLU A 205 -6.76 12.73 -10.21
N ILE A 206 -8.03 12.38 -10.31
CA ILE A 206 -9.16 13.31 -10.41
C ILE A 206 -10.02 13.08 -9.18
N ASN A 207 -10.32 14.16 -8.47
CA ASN A 207 -11.16 14.19 -7.27
C ASN A 207 -11.96 15.49 -7.28
N LEU A 208 -12.95 15.55 -8.17
CA LEU A 208 -13.81 16.71 -8.39
C LEU A 208 -15.17 16.51 -7.73
N LYS A 209 -15.72 17.61 -7.19
CA LYS A 209 -17.01 17.68 -6.50
C LYS A 209 -17.85 18.83 -7.05
N ILE A 210 -19.17 18.67 -7.01
CA ILE A 210 -20.13 19.78 -7.18
C ILE A 210 -20.54 20.28 -5.79
N ARG A 211 -20.39 21.58 -5.56
CA ARG A 211 -20.78 22.25 -4.31
C ARG A 211 -22.30 22.42 -4.22
N GLY A 212 -22.90 21.75 -3.25
CA GLY A 212 -24.26 22.00 -2.77
C GLY A 212 -24.36 23.32 -2.01
N GLU A 213 -25.48 23.58 -1.37
CA GLU A 213 -25.63 24.77 -0.51
C GLU A 213 -24.78 24.58 0.75
N GLU A 214 -25.09 23.54 1.51
CA GLU A 214 -24.34 23.02 2.66
C GLU A 214 -23.32 21.93 2.26
N GLN A 215 -22.30 21.71 3.10
CA GLN A 215 -21.26 20.69 2.83
C GLN A 215 -21.83 19.27 2.71
N ILE A 216 -22.88 18.94 3.47
CA ILE A 216 -23.57 17.64 3.40
C ILE A 216 -24.29 17.38 2.07
N MET A 217 -24.52 18.44 1.28
CA MET A 217 -25.12 18.37 -0.06
C MET A 217 -24.08 18.42 -1.19
N ASP A 218 -22.79 18.45 -0.88
CA ASP A 218 -21.73 18.36 -1.89
C ASP A 218 -21.67 16.95 -2.48
N ARG A 219 -21.64 16.85 -3.80
CA ARG A 219 -21.69 15.56 -4.52
C ARG A 219 -20.36 15.27 -5.19
N ILE A 220 -19.87 14.02 -5.11
CA ILE A 220 -18.74 13.56 -5.93
C ILE A 220 -19.15 13.68 -7.39
N PHE A 221 -18.37 14.42 -8.19
CA PHE A 221 -18.60 14.59 -9.61
C PHE A 221 -17.82 13.55 -10.40
N CYS A 222 -16.50 13.56 -10.29
CA CYS A 222 -15.64 12.52 -10.85
C CYS A 222 -14.56 12.20 -9.83
N ARG A 223 -14.42 10.92 -9.48
CA ARG A 223 -13.29 10.44 -8.70
C ARG A 223 -12.69 9.23 -9.42
N SER A 224 -11.42 9.32 -9.81
CA SER A 224 -10.79 8.36 -10.72
C SER A 224 -9.27 8.45 -10.70
N LEU A 225 -8.63 7.30 -10.86
CA LEU A 225 -7.21 7.16 -11.22
C LEU A 225 -7.11 6.74 -12.69
N ILE A 226 -6.16 7.32 -13.43
CA ILE A 226 -5.82 6.91 -14.80
C ILE A 226 -4.32 6.80 -14.93
N GLY A 227 -3.81 5.58 -15.15
CA GLY A 227 -2.47 5.38 -15.68
C GLY A 227 -2.44 5.67 -17.19
N GLN A 228 -1.35 6.29 -17.65
CA GLN A 228 -1.01 6.45 -19.05
C GLN A 228 0.45 6.08 -19.26
N ASP A 229 0.67 4.93 -19.89
CA ASP A 229 1.99 4.35 -20.14
C ASP A 229 2.76 5.09 -21.24
N TYR A 230 4.08 4.93 -21.23
CA TYR A 230 5.03 5.47 -22.19
C TYR A 230 5.65 4.33 -23.04
N PRO A 231 5.92 4.49 -24.34
CA PRO A 231 5.70 5.69 -25.16
C PRO A 231 4.23 6.03 -25.42
N LEU A 232 3.93 7.32 -25.52
CA LEU A 232 2.63 7.76 -26.03
C LEU A 232 2.50 7.36 -27.50
N ASP A 233 1.38 6.72 -27.84
CA ASP A 233 1.02 6.30 -29.19
C ASP A 233 0.71 7.47 -30.15
N GLN A 234 0.40 8.65 -29.59
CA GLN A 234 -0.06 9.82 -30.33
C GLN A 234 0.51 11.11 -29.72
N TRP A 235 0.83 12.10 -30.57
CA TRP A 235 1.30 13.43 -30.14
C TRP A 235 0.27 14.21 -29.30
N THR A 236 -1.02 13.87 -29.42
CA THR A 236 -2.08 14.43 -28.58
C THR A 236 -3.16 13.37 -28.40
N LYS A 237 -3.54 13.10 -27.15
CA LYS A 237 -4.46 12.01 -26.79
C LYS A 237 -5.67 12.57 -26.04
N LYS A 238 -6.88 12.30 -26.55
CA LYS A 238 -8.12 12.56 -25.79
C LYS A 238 -8.46 11.32 -24.96
N LYS A 239 -8.56 11.47 -23.64
CA LYS A 239 -9.18 10.49 -22.75
C LYS A 239 -10.51 11.05 -22.27
N GLU A 240 -11.59 10.28 -22.42
CA GLU A 240 -12.88 10.59 -21.80
C GLU A 240 -13.06 9.73 -20.55
N ILE A 241 -13.76 10.28 -19.56
CA ILE A 241 -13.78 9.80 -18.17
C ILE A 241 -15.20 9.97 -17.65
N SER A 242 -15.81 8.87 -17.22
CA SER A 242 -17.16 8.89 -16.66
C SER A 242 -17.18 9.72 -15.38
N SER A 243 -17.95 10.82 -15.39
CA SER A 243 -18.47 11.39 -14.15
C SER A 243 -19.36 10.35 -13.49
N TRP A 244 -19.24 10.21 -12.16
CA TRP A 244 -20.13 9.39 -11.33
C TRP A 244 -21.58 9.88 -11.41
N LEU A 245 -21.74 11.10 -11.92
CA LEU A 245 -22.97 11.82 -12.22
C LEU A 245 -23.04 12.17 -13.73
N SER A 246 -22.85 11.19 -14.63
CA SER A 246 -23.18 11.30 -16.06
C SER A 246 -24.12 10.17 -16.53
N ILE A 247 -25.25 10.51 -17.15
CA ILE A 247 -26.18 9.62 -17.87
C ILE A 247 -25.85 9.49 -19.37
N LEU A 248 -24.86 10.21 -19.88
CA LEU A 248 -24.37 10.01 -21.25
C LEU A 248 -23.55 8.72 -21.33
N TRP A 249 -23.73 8.00 -22.44
CA TRP A 249 -23.11 6.73 -22.80
C TRP A 249 -22.24 6.92 -24.05
#